data_AF-A0A523UT86-F1
#
_entry.id   AF-A0A523UT86-F1
#
_cell.length_a   1.000
_cell.length_b   1.000
_cell.length_c   1.000
_cell.angle_alpha   90.00
_cell.angle_beta   90.00
_cell.angle_gamma   90.00
#
_symmetry.space_group_name_H-M   'P 1'
#
loop_
_entity.id
_entity.type
_entity.pdbx_description
1 polymer ?
#
loop_
_entity_poly.entity_id
_entity_poly.type
_entity_poly.pdbx_seq_one_letter_code
_entity_poly.pdbx_strand_id
1 'polypeptide(L)'
;MGTDIEKWLKEDGEKVLKDESVETVLLYDVLHPYYFSVNERSKLLREVYRVLKPNALLSVYPEHMGLEEIKRQIEDVNFYFEVEYLKTIIHDDRYTDGHILNFRRSGE
;
A
#
# COMPACT_ATOMS: atom_id res chain seq x y z
N MET A 1 5.99 -26.20 16.71
CA MET A 1 6.56 -26.49 15.39
C MET A 1 6.09 -25.36 14.51
N GLY A 2 6.94 -24.38 14.22
CA GLY A 2 6.56 -23.27 13.36
C GLY A 2 6.30 -23.79 11.95
N THR A 3 5.33 -23.20 11.25
CA THR A 3 5.03 -23.59 9.87
C THR A 3 6.22 -23.25 8.96
N ASP A 4 6.32 -23.91 7.80
CA ASP A 4 7.38 -23.60 6.82
C ASP A 4 7.37 -22.12 6.41
N ILE A 5 6.22 -21.45 6.50
CA ILE A 5 6.05 -20.00 6.25
C ILE A 5 6.70 -19.17 7.36
N GLU A 6 6.49 -19.53 8.64
CA GLU A 6 7.13 -18.84 9.76
C GLU A 6 8.65 -19.01 9.75
N LYS A 7 9.12 -20.17 9.29
CA LYS A 7 10.55 -20.45 9.12
C LYS A 7 11.13 -19.64 7.95
N TRP A 8 10.44 -19.60 6.81
CA TRP A 8 10.84 -18.80 5.64
C TRP A 8 10.91 -17.30 5.93
N LEU A 9 9.92 -16.75 6.65
CA LEU A 9 9.92 -15.34 7.08
C LEU A 9 11.09 -14.99 8.02
N LYS A 10 11.59 -15.97 8.79
CA LYS A 10 12.69 -15.78 9.74
C LYS A 10 14.08 -16.01 9.15
N GLU A 11 14.21 -16.91 8.18
CA GLU A 11 15.51 -17.34 7.65
C GLU A 11 15.88 -16.67 6.32
N ASP A 12 14.92 -16.45 5.41
CA ASP A 12 15.14 -15.88 4.06
C ASP A 12 14.28 -14.63 3.78
N GLY A 13 13.31 -14.32 4.65
CA GLY A 13 12.27 -13.31 4.43
C GLY A 13 12.71 -11.85 4.57
N GLU A 14 13.98 -11.58 4.88
CA GLU A 14 14.52 -10.22 4.81
C GLU A 14 14.58 -9.76 3.35
N LYS A 15 13.53 -9.05 2.94
CA LYS A 15 13.36 -8.32 1.68
C LYS A 15 13.35 -9.20 0.42
N VAL A 16 12.20 -9.87 0.20
CA VAL A 16 11.85 -10.59 -1.06
C VAL A 16 12.10 -9.73 -2.31
N LEU A 17 11.90 -8.40 -2.19
CA LEU A 17 12.14 -7.43 -3.25
C LEU A 17 13.25 -6.48 -2.83
N LYS A 18 14.19 -6.23 -3.76
CA LYS A 18 15.28 -5.29 -3.57
C LYS A 18 14.75 -3.87 -3.40
N ASP A 19 15.53 -3.03 -2.74
CA ASP A 19 15.27 -1.59 -2.68
C ASP A 19 15.19 -1.04 -4.12
N GLU A 20 14.27 -0.12 -4.36
CA GLU A 20 14.10 0.56 -5.67
C GLU A 20 14.03 -0.38 -6.88
N SER A 21 13.30 -1.49 -6.75
CA SER A 21 13.19 -2.50 -7.81
C SER A 21 11.84 -2.51 -8.54
N VAL A 22 10.84 -1.78 -8.03
CA VAL A 22 9.46 -1.84 -8.51
C VAL A 22 9.00 -0.48 -9.04
N GLU A 23 8.35 -0.47 -10.21
CA GLU A 23 7.78 0.73 -10.83
C GLU A 23 6.34 1.04 -10.38
N THR A 24 5.60 0.05 -9.88
CA THR A 24 4.21 0.22 -9.47
C THR A 24 3.80 -0.75 -8.38
N VAL A 25 3.09 -0.26 -7.37
CA VAL A 25 2.42 -1.07 -6.34
C VAL A 25 0.93 -0.72 -6.31
N LEU A 26 0.09 -1.75 -6.20
CA LEU A 26 -1.36 -1.63 -6.05
C LEU A 26 -1.76 -2.14 -4.66
N LEU A 27 -2.39 -1.28 -3.85
CA LEU A 27 -2.95 -1.64 -2.55
C LEU A 27 -4.47 -1.48 -2.60
N TYR A 28 -5.15 -2.52 -3.09
CA TYR A 28 -6.60 -2.49 -3.34
C TYR A 28 -7.30 -3.28 -2.25
N ASP A 29 -7.98 -2.55 -1.36
CA ASP A 29 -8.70 -3.04 -0.19
C ASP A 29 -7.87 -3.88 0.80
N VAL A 30 -6.55 -3.66 0.81
CA VAL A 30 -5.62 -4.36 1.71
C VAL A 30 -5.32 -3.58 2.99
N LEU A 31 -5.49 -2.25 2.99
CA LEU A 31 -5.16 -1.38 4.13
C LEU A 31 -6.26 -1.34 5.21
N HIS A 32 -7.11 -2.38 5.23
CA HIS A 32 -8.28 -2.47 6.09
C HIS A 32 -7.89 -2.48 7.58
N PRO A 33 -8.58 -1.69 8.44
CA PRO A 33 -8.39 -1.70 9.89
C PRO A 33 -8.53 -3.05 10.60
N TYR A 34 -9.22 -4.01 9.98
CA TYR A 34 -9.39 -5.35 10.51
C TYR A 34 -8.07 -6.16 10.48
N TYR A 35 -7.23 -5.93 9.48
CA TYR A 35 -5.95 -6.63 9.32
C TYR A 35 -4.77 -5.87 9.91
N PHE A 36 -4.83 -4.54 9.92
CA PHE A 36 -3.70 -3.70 10.30
C PHE A 36 -4.09 -2.58 11.26
N SER A 37 -3.38 -2.51 12.38
CA SER A 37 -3.31 -1.29 13.20
C SER A 37 -2.63 -0.16 12.42
N VAL A 38 -2.79 1.08 12.89
CA VAL A 38 -2.12 2.27 12.31
C VAL A 38 -0.62 2.05 12.17
N ASN A 39 0.03 1.53 13.21
CA ASN A 39 1.48 1.30 13.22
C ASN A 39 1.91 0.21 12.22
N GLU A 40 1.10 -0.84 12.04
CA GLU A 40 1.40 -1.90 11.06
C GLU A 40 1.22 -1.40 9.64
N ARG A 41 0.19 -0.59 9.36
CA ARG A 41 0.05 0.10 8.06
C ARG A 41 1.23 1.00 7.77
N SER A 42 1.69 1.80 8.73
CA SER A 42 2.88 2.63 8.54
C SER A 42 4.13 1.80 8.21
N LYS A 43 4.31 0.62 8.83
CA LYS A 43 5.41 -0.30 8.49
C LYS A 43 5.28 -0.84 7.07
N LEU A 44 4.09 -1.29 6.68
CA LEU A 44 3.82 -1.75 5.31
C LEU A 44 4.10 -0.65 4.29
N LEU A 45 3.63 0.57 4.53
CA LEU A 45 3.87 1.72 3.65
C LEU A 45 5.36 2.06 3.53
N ARG A 46 6.14 1.92 4.61
CA ARG A 46 7.61 2.08 4.57
C ARG A 46 8.28 1.00 3.72
N GLU A 47 7.82 -0.23 3.79
CA GLU A 47 8.31 -1.30 2.93
C GLU A 47 7.94 -1.09 1.46
N VAL A 48 6.73 -0.59 1.19
CA VAL A 48 6.29 -0.18 -0.15
C VAL A 48 7.16 0.96 -0.68
N TYR A 49 7.47 1.96 0.15
CA TYR A 49 8.38 3.05 -0.21
C TYR A 49 9.78 2.53 -0.54
N ARG A 50 10.30 1.58 0.26
CA ARG A 50 11.62 1.01 0.07
C ARG A 50 11.77 0.30 -1.29
N VAL A 51 10.76 -0.48 -1.70
CA VAL A 51 10.83 -1.27 -2.94
C VAL A 51 10.51 -0.46 -4.19
N LEU A 52 9.74 0.62 -4.07
CA LEU A 52 9.39 1.48 -5.20
C LEU A 52 10.59 2.32 -5.66
N LYS A 53 10.76 2.47 -6.97
CA LYS A 53 11.76 3.37 -7.59
C LYS A 53 11.40 4.85 -7.38
N PRO A 54 12.35 5.79 -7.50
CA PRO A 54 12.03 7.22 -7.49
C PRO A 54 10.93 7.55 -8.49
N ASN A 55 9.93 8.35 -8.10
CA ASN A 55 8.76 8.71 -8.91
C ASN A 55 7.86 7.54 -9.36
N ALA A 56 8.06 6.34 -8.81
CA ALA A 56 7.22 5.18 -9.08
C ALA A 56 5.81 5.35 -8.48
N LEU A 57 4.84 4.63 -9.04
CA LEU A 57 3.42 4.75 -8.72
C LEU A 57 3.03 3.88 -7.51
N LEU A 58 2.32 4.48 -6.57
CA LEU A 58 1.50 3.79 -5.59
C LEU A 58 0.03 4.10 -5.88
N SER A 59 -0.76 3.09 -6.25
CA SER A 59 -2.21 3.22 -6.44
C SER A 59 -2.94 2.50 -5.32
N VAL A 60 -3.87 3.19 -4.68
CA VAL A 60 -4.57 2.72 -3.47
C VAL A 60 -6.06 2.84 -3.67
N TYR A 61 -6.78 1.74 -3.42
CA TYR A 61 -8.23 1.74 -3.27
C TYR A 61 -8.57 1.38 -1.81
N PRO A 62 -8.98 2.35 -0.98
CA PRO A 62 -9.09 2.16 0.46
C PRO A 62 -10.55 2.10 0.94
N GLU A 63 -11.31 1.09 0.52
CA GLU A 63 -12.77 1.01 0.75
C GLU A 63 -13.18 1.19 2.22
N HIS A 64 -12.47 0.54 3.12
CA HIS A 64 -12.79 0.52 4.56
C HIS A 64 -12.00 1.56 5.38
N MET A 65 -11.56 2.65 4.76
CA MET A 65 -10.76 3.69 5.39
C MET A 65 -11.26 5.09 5.03
N GLY A 66 -11.13 6.03 5.96
CA GLY A 66 -11.38 7.45 5.65
C GLY A 66 -10.35 7.99 4.66
N LEU A 67 -10.81 8.64 3.59
CA LEU A 67 -9.91 9.14 2.52
C LEU A 67 -8.84 10.11 3.05
N GLU A 68 -9.22 11.05 3.91
CA GLU A 68 -8.27 12.01 4.50
C GLU A 68 -7.32 11.36 5.51
N GLU A 69 -7.76 10.31 6.20
CA GLU A 69 -6.90 9.55 7.11
C GLU A 69 -5.82 8.80 6.33
N ILE A 70 -6.21 8.09 5.27
CA ILE A 70 -5.28 7.27 4.50
C ILE A 70 -4.35 8.12 3.64
N LYS A 71 -4.83 9.23 3.06
CA LYS A 71 -3.99 10.21 2.36
C LYS A 71 -2.87 10.69 3.29
N ARG A 72 -3.20 11.14 4.50
CA ARG A 72 -2.22 11.62 5.47
C ARG A 72 -1.21 10.55 5.87
N GLN A 73 -1.67 9.32 6.17
CA GLN A 73 -0.76 8.21 6.52
C GLN A 73 0.21 7.86 5.39
N ILE A 74 -0.21 7.96 4.13
CA ILE A 74 0.65 7.72 2.97
C ILE A 74 1.66 8.85 2.79
N GLU A 75 1.23 10.10 2.91
CA GLU A 75 2.09 11.28 2.81
C GLU A 75 3.15 11.35 3.93
N ASP A 76 2.82 10.91 5.15
CA ASP A 76 3.75 10.78 6.28
C ASP A 76 4.92 9.80 6.00
N VAL A 77 4.85 9.02 4.92
CA VAL A 77 5.90 8.09 4.46
C VAL A 77 6.55 8.58 3.16
N ASN A 78 6.56 9.90 2.92
CA ASN A 78 7.23 10.55 1.79
C ASN A 78 6.65 10.19 0.41
N PHE A 79 5.37 9.83 0.35
CA PHE A 79 4.64 9.83 -0.91
C PHE A 79 4.00 11.19 -1.13
N TYR A 80 3.87 11.62 -2.38
CA TYR A 80 3.08 12.80 -2.71
C TYR A 80 1.84 12.39 -3.50
N PHE A 81 0.70 12.98 -3.14
CA PHE A 81 -0.56 12.77 -3.84
C PHE A 81 -0.48 13.31 -5.27
N GLU A 82 -0.85 12.50 -6.26
CA GLU A 82 -0.87 12.89 -7.67
C GLU A 82 -2.29 13.19 -8.13
N VAL A 83 -3.21 12.23 -7.95
CA VAL A 83 -4.57 12.34 -8.48
C VAL A 83 -5.51 11.37 -7.78
N GLU A 84 -6.79 11.71 -7.77
CA GLU A 84 -7.88 10.84 -7.34
C GLU A 84 -8.83 10.57 -8.51
N TYR A 85 -9.27 9.32 -8.61
CA TYR A 85 -10.29 8.90 -9.55
C TYR A 85 -11.50 8.36 -8.80
N LEU A 86 -12.68 8.85 -9.14
CA LEU A 86 -13.95 8.20 -8.81
C LEU A 86 -14.31 7.24 -9.96
N LYS A 87 -14.38 5.94 -9.67
CA LYS A 87 -14.64 4.90 -10.67
C LYS A 87 -15.64 3.88 -10.14
N THR A 88 -16.43 3.33 -11.06
CA THR A 88 -17.19 2.13 -10.76
C THR A 88 -16.26 0.93 -10.70
N ILE A 89 -16.31 0.20 -9.59
CA ILE A 89 -15.45 -0.94 -9.26
C ILE A 89 -16.31 -2.10 -8.75
N ILE A 90 -15.73 -3.30 -8.72
CA ILE A 90 -16.40 -4.49 -8.17
C ILE A 90 -15.90 -4.71 -6.74
N HIS A 91 -16.82 -4.69 -5.78
CA HIS A 91 -16.58 -5.00 -4.37
C HIS A 91 -17.78 -5.82 -3.85
N ASP A 92 -17.53 -6.95 -3.18
CA ASP A 92 -18.56 -7.89 -2.71
C ASP A 92 -19.60 -8.28 -3.78
N ASP A 93 -19.11 -8.64 -4.99
CA ASP A 93 -19.92 -9.00 -6.16
C ASP A 93 -20.91 -7.92 -6.64
N ARG A 94 -20.69 -6.66 -6.25
CA ARG A 94 -21.51 -5.52 -6.62
C ARG A 94 -20.68 -4.43 -7.29
N TYR A 95 -21.32 -3.71 -8.20
CA TYR A 95 -20.77 -2.46 -8.71
C TYR A 95 -21.00 -1.37 -7.67
N THR A 96 -19.91 -0.73 -7.25
CA THR A 96 -19.92 0.42 -6.35
C THR A 96 -19.04 1.53 -6.91
N ASP A 97 -19.30 2.77 -6.53
CA ASP A 97 -18.40 3.89 -6.81
C ASP A 97 -17.30 3.90 -5.74
N GLY A 98 -16.05 3.79 -6.18
CA GLY A 98 -14.88 3.76 -5.32
C GLY A 98 -13.87 4.83 -5.67
N HIS A 99 -13.17 5.31 -4.64
CA HIS A 99 -12.10 6.29 -4.76
C HIS A 99 -10.76 5.56 -4.93
N ILE A 100 -10.09 5.79 -6.06
CA ILE A 100 -8.73 5.32 -6.30
C ILE A 100 -7.80 6.52 -6.17
N LEU A 101 -6.86 6.41 -5.23
CA LEU A 101 -5.89 7.44 -4.90
C LEU A 101 -4.53 7.03 -5.47
N ASN A 102 -3.98 7.88 -6.33
CA ASN A 102 -2.64 7.68 -6.87
C ASN A 102 -1.65 8.63 -6.21
N PHE A 103 -0.53 8.06 -5.81
CA PHE A 103 0.59 8.74 -5.22
C PHE A 103 1.88 8.37 -5.96
N ARG A 104 2.88 9.19 -5.76
CA ARG A 104 4.22 8.96 -6.29
C ARG A 104 5.21 8.90 -5.16
N ARG A 105 6.16 7.97 -5.25
CA ARG A 105 7.30 7.95 -4.34
C ARG A 105 8.13 9.21 -4.58
N SER A 106 8.37 10.02 -3.54
CA SER A 106 9.26 11.17 -3.68
C SER A 106 10.64 10.70 -4.14
N GLY A 107 11.21 11.35 -5.16
CA GLY A 107 12.60 11.12 -5.53
C GLY A 107 13.52 11.81 -4.52
N GLU A 108 14.61 11.13 -4.14
CA GLU A 108 15.81 11.81 -3.62
C GLU A 108 16.61 12.42 -4.78
#